data_AF-A0A3B8JVE8-F1
#
_entry.id   AF-A0A3B8JVE8-F1
#
_cell.length_a   1.000
_cell.length_b   1.000
_cell.length_c   1.000
_cell.angle_alpha   90.00
_cell.angle_beta   90.00
_cell.angle_gamma   90.00
#
_symmetry.space_group_name_H-M   'P 1'
#
loop_
_entity.id
_entity.type
_entity.pdbx_description
1 polymer ?
#
loop_
_entity_poly.entity_id
_entity_poly.type
_entity_poly.pdbx_seq_one_letter_code
_entity_poly.pdbx_strand_id
1 'polypeptide(L)'
;SGGSSVARPQLYQTVPVATIIQAEQQDRFLGGGELNELANYFRSGKQRLEIADVISKNADLIVSRAANRIFVGGTPMAFLEKPREEVGQELVLAGRDTSADVRETMKLGTATYV
;
A
#
# COMPACT_ATOMS: atom_id res chain seq x y z
N SER A 1 -35.69 3.71 -5.14
CA SER A 1 -34.26 4.02 -5.36
C SER A 1 -33.50 3.48 -4.17
N GLY A 2 -32.74 2.40 -4.32
CA GLY A 2 -31.90 1.86 -3.24
C GLY A 2 -30.65 2.73 -3.12
N GLY A 3 -30.44 3.34 -1.96
CA GLY A 3 -29.37 4.32 -1.75
C GLY A 3 -27.99 3.78 -2.09
N SER A 4 -27.13 4.65 -2.64
CA SER A 4 -25.71 4.37 -2.85
C SER A 4 -25.04 4.15 -1.49
N SER A 5 -24.63 2.91 -1.19
CA SER A 5 -23.77 2.61 -0.04
C SER A 5 -22.31 2.81 -0.43
N VAL A 6 -21.52 3.35 0.50
CA VAL A 6 -20.08 3.49 0.29
C VAL A 6 -19.44 2.11 0.41
N ALA A 7 -19.19 1.47 -0.73
CA ALA A 7 -18.43 0.23 -0.81
C ALA A 7 -16.96 0.55 -1.15
N ARG A 8 -16.02 -0.01 -0.39
CA ARG A 8 -14.57 0.07 -0.67
C ARG A 8 -14.07 -1.31 -1.09
N PRO A 9 -13.75 -1.54 -2.38
CA PRO A 9 -13.21 -2.81 -2.82
C PRO A 9 -11.84 -3.11 -2.20
N GLN A 10 -11.62 -4.37 -1.81
CA GLN A 10 -10.30 -4.83 -1.36
C GLN A 10 -9.38 -5.00 -2.57
N LEU A 11 -8.31 -4.19 -2.66
CA LEU A 11 -7.40 -4.20 -3.81
C LEU A 11 -6.35 -5.31 -3.74
N TYR A 12 -5.93 -5.67 -2.53
CA TYR A 12 -4.85 -6.63 -2.29
C TYR A 12 -5.03 -7.33 -0.95
N GLN A 13 -4.45 -8.52 -0.82
CA GLN A 13 -4.43 -9.27 0.42
C GLN A 13 -3.01 -9.26 0.98
N THR A 14 -2.85 -8.74 2.19
CA THR A 14 -1.59 -8.79 2.93
C THR A 14 -1.69 -9.81 4.05
N VAL A 15 -0.54 -10.32 4.53
CA VAL A 15 -0.52 -11.28 5.64
C VAL A 15 -1.27 -10.74 6.86
N PRO A 16 -1.01 -9.51 7.37
CA PRO A 16 -1.74 -9.02 8.54
C PRO A 16 -3.24 -8.91 8.34
N VAL A 17 -3.69 -8.42 7.18
CA VAL A 17 -5.11 -8.27 6.88
C VAL A 17 -5.79 -9.63 6.77
N ALA A 18 -5.16 -10.59 6.09
CA ALA A 18 -5.71 -11.94 5.95
C ALA A 18 -5.84 -12.65 7.30
N THR A 19 -4.79 -12.62 8.13
CA THR A 19 -4.78 -13.28 9.44
C THR A 19 -5.83 -12.67 10.38
N ILE A 20 -6.02 -11.34 10.37
CA ILE A 20 -7.03 -10.68 11.20
C ILE A 20 -8.44 -11.00 10.71
N ILE A 21 -8.68 -10.93 9.39
CA ILE A 21 -9.99 -11.24 8.81
C ILE A 21 -10.41 -12.69 9.10
N GLN A 22 -9.48 -13.64 9.07
CA GLN A 22 -9.79 -15.04 9.40
C GLN A 22 -10.31 -15.21 10.83
N ALA A 23 -9.69 -14.53 11.80
CA ALA A 23 -10.15 -14.54 13.18
C ALA A 23 -11.48 -13.78 13.36
N GLU A 24 -11.64 -12.64 12.68
CA GLU A 24 -12.85 -11.82 12.73
C GLU A 24 -14.07 -12.54 12.15
N GLN A 25 -13.92 -13.25 11.03
CA GLN A 25 -14.98 -14.06 10.42
C GLN A 25 -15.51 -15.18 11.34
N GLN A 26 -14.72 -15.58 12.33
CA GLN A 26 -15.07 -16.59 13.32
C GLN A 26 -15.50 -15.98 14.66
N ASP A 27 -15.64 -14.65 14.75
CA ASP A 27 -15.97 -13.90 15.96
C ASP A 27 -15.07 -14.29 17.16
N ARG A 28 -13.78 -14.50 16.89
CA ARG A 28 -12.79 -14.92 17.88
C ARG A 28 -11.62 -13.95 17.96
N PHE A 29 -10.91 -14.01 19.07
CA PHE A 29 -9.58 -13.42 19.17
C PHE A 29 -8.55 -14.27 18.42
N LEU A 30 -7.46 -13.61 18.02
CA LEU A 30 -6.27 -14.26 17.45
C LEU A 30 -5.74 -15.33 18.41
N GLY A 31 -5.49 -16.53 17.88
CA GLY A 31 -4.84 -17.64 18.57
C GLY A 31 -3.31 -17.54 18.49
N GLY A 32 -2.62 -18.40 19.25
CA GLY A 32 -1.15 -18.41 19.31
C GLY A 32 -0.47 -18.66 17.95
N GLY A 33 -1.07 -19.46 17.08
CA GLY A 33 -0.55 -19.73 15.73
C GLY A 33 -0.57 -18.48 14.85
N GLU A 34 -1.70 -17.77 14.82
CA GLU A 34 -1.89 -16.52 14.08
C GLU A 34 -0.98 -15.41 14.62
N LEU A 35 -0.83 -15.30 15.94
CA LEU A 35 0.11 -14.36 16.56
C LEU A 35 1.57 -14.67 16.18
N ASN A 36 1.95 -15.95 16.12
CA ASN A 36 3.28 -16.35 15.68
C ASN A 36 3.51 -16.06 14.19
N GLU A 37 2.50 -16.25 13.34
CA GLU A 37 2.55 -15.88 11.93
C GLU A 37 2.79 -14.37 11.76
N LEU A 38 2.02 -13.53 12.46
CA LEU A 38 2.21 -12.08 12.47
C LEU A 38 3.62 -11.71 12.97
N ALA A 39 4.08 -12.32 14.05
CA ALA A 39 5.42 -12.06 14.59
C ALA A 39 6.52 -12.41 13.58
N ASN A 40 6.40 -13.54 12.88
CA ASN A 40 7.36 -13.95 11.84
C ASN A 40 7.32 -13.01 10.64
N TYR A 41 6.12 -12.59 10.23
CA TYR A 41 5.96 -11.60 9.16
C TYR A 41 6.63 -10.28 9.53
N PHE A 42 6.40 -9.73 10.73
CA PHE A 42 7.01 -8.46 11.14
C PHE A 42 8.52 -8.56 11.36
N ARG A 43 9.03 -9.69 11.87
CA ARG A 43 10.47 -9.92 12.04
C ARG A 43 11.24 -9.82 10.72
N SER A 44 10.63 -10.27 9.61
CA SER A 44 11.20 -10.17 8.27
C SER A 44 10.91 -8.83 7.57
N GLY A 45 10.25 -7.89 8.24
CA GLY A 45 9.85 -6.59 7.66
C GLY A 45 11.03 -5.73 7.21
N LYS A 46 12.08 -5.62 8.04
CA LYS A 46 13.29 -4.87 7.68
C LYS A 46 13.94 -5.38 6.40
N GLN A 47 14.06 -6.70 6.28
CA GLN A 47 14.64 -7.34 5.09
C GLN A 47 13.79 -7.04 3.84
N ARG A 48 12.46 -7.08 3.95
CA ARG A 48 11.58 -6.73 2.82
C ARG A 48 11.73 -5.27 2.39
N LEU A 49 11.90 -4.35 3.34
CA LEU A 49 12.14 -2.93 3.05
C LEU A 49 13.51 -2.71 2.40
N GLU A 50 14.56 -3.39 2.87
CA GLU A 50 15.89 -3.33 2.25
C GLU A 50 15.86 -3.85 0.81
N ILE A 51 15.17 -4.97 0.56
CA ILE A 51 14.97 -5.50 -0.79
C ILE A 51 14.23 -4.48 -1.67
N ALA A 52 13.14 -3.88 -1.16
CA ALA A 52 12.38 -2.88 -1.89
C ALA A 52 13.25 -1.66 -2.25
N ASP A 53 14.04 -1.14 -1.30
CA ASP A 53 14.95 -0.03 -1.53
C ASP A 53 16.01 -0.35 -2.60
N VAL A 54 16.61 -1.54 -2.54
CA VAL A 54 17.58 -1.99 -3.55
C VAL A 54 16.93 -2.08 -4.93
N ILE A 55 15.72 -2.65 -5.04
CA ILE A 55 14.99 -2.74 -6.31
C ILE A 55 14.65 -1.34 -6.83
N SER A 56 14.13 -0.46 -5.98
CA SER A 56 13.76 0.91 -6.34
C SER A 56 14.95 1.73 -6.84
N LYS A 57 16.10 1.65 -6.15
CA LYS A 57 17.35 2.32 -6.56
C LYS A 57 17.90 1.82 -7.89
N ASN A 58 17.65 0.56 -8.24
CA ASN A 58 18.16 -0.08 -9.44
C ASN A 58 17.10 -0.25 -10.55
N ALA A 59 15.91 0.36 -10.40
CA ALA A 59 14.77 0.11 -11.28
C ALA A 59 15.10 0.36 -12.76
N ASP A 60 15.75 1.47 -13.09
CA ASP A 60 16.08 1.81 -14.49
C ASP A 60 17.09 0.82 -15.10
N LEU A 61 18.02 0.30 -14.30
CA LEU A 61 18.97 -0.73 -14.74
C LEU A 61 18.27 -2.07 -14.99
N ILE A 62 17.34 -2.45 -14.11
CA ILE A 62 16.56 -3.69 -14.24
C ILE A 62 15.70 -3.62 -15.51
N VAL A 63 14.97 -2.52 -15.69
CA VAL A 63 14.08 -2.32 -16.84
C VAL A 63 14.87 -2.24 -18.14
N SER A 64 15.97 -1.48 -18.21
CA SER A 64 16.77 -1.37 -19.43
C SER A 64 17.36 -2.71 -19.88
N ARG A 65 17.91 -3.51 -18.94
CA ARG A 65 18.42 -4.85 -19.25
C ARG A 65 17.34 -5.79 -19.74
N ALA A 66 16.16 -5.76 -19.13
CA ALA A 66 15.02 -6.56 -19.57
C ALA A 66 14.51 -6.12 -20.95
N ALA A 67 14.37 -4.82 -21.17
CA ALA A 67 13.83 -4.25 -22.41
C ALA A 67 14.74 -4.50 -23.62
N ASN A 68 16.06 -4.39 -23.45
CA ASN A 68 17.04 -4.70 -24.52
C ASN A 68 16.97 -6.16 -25.00
N ARG A 69 16.33 -7.04 -24.24
CA ARG A 69 16.17 -8.46 -24.59
C ARG A 69 14.93 -8.74 -25.46
N ILE A 70 13.95 -7.83 -25.48
CA ILE A 70 12.67 -8.01 -26.18
C ILE A 70 12.40 -6.93 -27.24
N PHE A 71 13.16 -5.83 -27.24
CA PHE A 71 13.07 -4.77 -28.23
C PHE A 71 14.37 -4.62 -29.01
N VAL A 72 14.27 -4.41 -30.32
CA VAL A 72 15.37 -4.11 -31.24
C VAL A 72 15.03 -2.87 -32.07
N GLY A 73 16.03 -2.11 -32.52
CA GLY A 73 15.82 -0.94 -33.42
C GLY A 73 15.74 0.44 -32.74
N GLY A 74 16.23 0.58 -31.50
CA GLY A 74 16.26 1.86 -30.80
C GLY A 74 16.67 1.72 -29.33
N THR A 75 16.50 2.78 -28.53
CA THR A 75 16.69 2.71 -27.07
C THR A 75 15.33 2.57 -26.37
N PRO A 76 14.99 1.41 -25.79
CA PRO A 76 13.65 1.18 -25.22
C PRO A 76 13.30 2.13 -24.07
N MET A 77 14.32 2.59 -23.35
CA MET A 77 14.16 3.53 -22.24
C MET A 77 13.61 4.90 -22.68
N ALA A 78 13.71 5.27 -23.97
CA ALA A 78 13.14 6.52 -24.47
C ALA A 78 11.60 6.58 -24.35
N PHE A 79 10.94 5.43 -24.21
CA PHE A 79 9.50 5.30 -24.06
C PHE A 79 9.07 5.07 -22.59
N LEU A 80 10.00 5.07 -21.64
CA LEU A 80 9.66 4.84 -20.24
C LEU A 80 9.04 6.10 -19.64
N GLU A 81 7.73 6.07 -19.42
CA GLU A 81 7.02 7.05 -18.60
C GLU A 81 6.91 6.53 -17.17
N LYS A 82 7.58 7.18 -16.22
CA LYS A 82 7.38 6.87 -14.81
C LYS A 82 5.99 7.39 -14.38
N PRO A 83 5.22 6.61 -13.61
CA PRO A 83 3.96 7.10 -13.06
C PRO A 83 4.19 8.46 -12.41
N ARG A 84 3.39 9.45 -12.77
CA ARG A 84 3.34 10.68 -11.98
C ARG A 84 2.92 10.25 -10.59
N GLU A 85 3.59 10.77 -9.57
CA GLU A 85 3.09 10.60 -8.21
C GLU A 85 1.67 11.13 -8.21
N GLU A 86 0.70 10.22 -8.20
CA GLU A 86 -0.64 10.55 -7.78
C GLU A 86 -0.44 10.94 -6.33
N VAL A 87 -0.25 12.24 -6.10
CA VAL A 87 -0.50 12.87 -4.82
C VAL A 87 -1.91 12.39 -4.49
N GLY A 88 -2.00 11.33 -3.67
CA GLY A 88 -3.25 10.66 -3.41
C GLY A 88 -4.27 11.75 -3.08
N GLN A 89 -5.49 11.63 -3.59
CA GLN A 89 -6.56 12.63 -3.37
C GLN A 89 -6.72 13.03 -1.88
N GLU A 90 -6.15 12.24 -0.96
CA GLU A 90 -6.03 12.51 0.47
C GLU A 90 -4.99 13.61 0.84
N LEU A 91 -3.85 13.75 0.14
CA LEU A 91 -2.88 14.84 0.40
C LEU A 91 -3.41 16.21 -0.05
N VAL A 92 -4.30 16.24 -1.06
CA VAL A 92 -4.93 17.48 -1.55
C VAL A 92 -5.88 18.07 -0.50
N LEU A 93 -6.44 17.24 0.38
CA LEU A 93 -7.25 17.69 1.51
C LEU A 93 -6.39 18.22 2.67
N ALA A 94 -5.16 17.74 2.82
CA ALA A 94 -4.25 18.14 3.91
C ALA A 94 -3.64 19.55 3.75
N GLY A 95 -3.71 20.14 2.55
CA GLY A 95 -3.15 21.47 2.26
C GLY A 95 -4.03 22.66 2.67
N ARG A 96 -5.21 22.42 3.28
CA ARG A 96 -6.17 23.45 3.69
C ARG A 96 -6.23 23.52 5.22
N ASP A 97 -5.51 24.47 5.81
CA ASP A 97 -5.55 24.87 7.24
C ASP A 97 -6.23 23.86 8.20
N THR A 98 -5.53 22.77 8.53
CA THR A 98 -6.12 21.58 9.15
C THR A 98 -6.08 21.56 10.69
N SER A 99 -5.58 22.59 11.39
CA SER A 99 -5.44 22.51 12.85
C SER A 99 -6.79 22.50 13.61
N ALA A 100 -7.83 23.13 13.07
CA ALA A 100 -9.18 23.06 13.61
C ALA A 100 -9.93 21.79 13.13
N ASP A 101 -9.75 21.43 11.86
CA ASP A 101 -10.43 20.32 11.18
C ASP A 101 -9.98 18.94 11.69
N VAL A 102 -8.71 18.79 12.09
CA VAL A 102 -8.18 17.54 12.66
C VAL A 102 -8.85 17.21 14.00
N ARG A 103 -9.14 18.20 14.84
CA ARG A 103 -9.84 17.95 16.13
C ARG A 103 -11.31 17.58 15.93
N GLU A 104 -11.93 18.10 14.88
CA GLU A 104 -13.32 17.84 14.54
C GLU A 104 -13.49 16.46 13.90
N THR A 105 -12.60 16.09 12.98
CA THR A 105 -12.53 14.74 12.39
C THR A 105 -12.19 13.66 13.42
N MET A 106 -11.37 13.96 14.44
CA MET A 106 -11.16 13.07 15.59
C MET A 106 -12.43 12.87 16.43
N LYS A 107 -13.21 13.92 16.66
CA LYS A 107 -14.51 13.83 17.38
C LYS A 107 -15.56 13.04 16.59
N LEU A 108 -15.54 13.20 15.26
CA LEU A 108 -16.48 12.54 14.35
C LEU A 108 -16.06 11.11 13.98
N GLY A 109 -14.91 10.63 14.46
CA GLY A 109 -14.42 9.26 14.21
C GLY A 109 -14.02 9.00 12.75
N THR A 110 -13.81 10.07 11.97
CA THR A 110 -13.46 9.99 10.54
C THR A 110 -11.97 10.20 10.28
N ALA A 111 -11.16 10.32 11.34
CA ALA A 111 -9.71 10.47 11.23
C ALA A 111 -9.04 9.15 10.82
N THR A 112 -8.44 9.14 9.63
CA THR A 112 -7.57 8.05 9.16
C THR A 112 -6.15 8.30 9.68
N TYR A 113 -5.58 7.35 10.43
CA TYR A 113 -4.18 7.37 10.83
C TYR A 113 -3.40 6.39 9.96
N VAL A 114 -2.28 6.85 9.39
CA VAL A 114 -1.29 6.01 8.69
C VAL A 114 0.04 6.16 9.40
#